data_AF-A0A1B7N6S6-F1
#
_entry.id   AF-A0A1B7N6S6-F1
#
_cell.length_a   1.000
_cell.length_b   1.000
_cell.length_c   1.000
_cell.angle_alpha   90.00
_cell.angle_beta   90.00
_cell.angle_gamma   90.00
#
_symmetry.space_group_name_H-M   'P 1'
#
loop_
_entity.id
_entity.type
_entity.pdbx_description
1 polymer ?
#
loop_
_entity_poly.entity_id
_entity_poly.type
_entity_poly.pdbx_seq_one_letter_code
_entity_poly.pdbx_strand_id
1 'polypeptide(L)'
;MIIHPNDSAVPTTDLKVQPAAETELATQNPPEETAPPSYYPSEQHATASTSSSLAQPMFKSKPTNYLNLFSEHSSVRGEYVIDPCMNIPTSLLPPLAPEESEADRKNLCVHSKTGSVNAEIWLLNTRDAQPFDSKTPTKRTTLDLGSEHSSVTARVQTIQGAAPFLLTMSTKHGAVHVALPHSFHGLLFLTTTHGSVSLADSISENCTYLSQVDMTRRYFIGDLTMVDDSDWTGDEVRVEATHGKIRVKYVDENTDISYKGGLLSRLFGW
;
A
#
# COMPACT_ATOMS: atom_id res chain seq x y z
N MET A 1 13.10 -48.48 31.50
CA MET A 1 11.69 -48.10 31.69
C MET A 1 11.13 -47.85 30.29
N ILE A 2 10.82 -48.94 29.58
CA ILE A 2 9.48 -49.51 29.35
C ILE A 2 8.52 -48.50 28.69
N ILE A 3 8.22 -48.85 27.44
CA ILE A 3 7.36 -48.33 26.36
C ILE A 3 5.94 -47.96 26.84
N HIS A 4 5.29 -46.98 26.21
CA HIS A 4 3.93 -47.10 25.61
C HIS A 4 3.55 -45.83 24.80
N PRO A 5 3.28 -45.95 23.48
CA PRO A 5 2.60 -44.94 22.68
C PRO A 5 1.07 -45.08 22.84
N ASN A 6 0.35 -43.97 22.95
CA ASN A 6 -1.11 -44.00 22.99
C ASN A 6 -1.66 -43.64 21.61
N ASP A 7 -2.12 -44.69 20.94
CA ASP A 7 -2.89 -44.69 19.71
C ASP A 7 -4.36 -44.41 20.08
N SER A 8 -5.01 -43.44 19.43
CA SER A 8 -6.44 -43.20 19.63
C SER A 8 -7.10 -42.90 18.30
N ALA A 9 -7.80 -43.94 17.85
CA ALA A 9 -8.56 -44.03 16.62
C ALA A 9 -9.97 -43.40 16.77
N VAL A 10 -10.35 -42.63 15.73
CA VAL A 10 -11.62 -42.71 14.94
C VAL A 10 -12.93 -42.35 15.68
N PRO A 11 -13.79 -41.45 15.12
CA PRO A 11 -14.81 -41.91 14.15
C PRO A 11 -15.02 -41.02 12.93
N THR A 12 -14.90 -41.66 11.77
CA THR A 12 -15.46 -41.28 10.47
C THR A 12 -16.98 -41.23 10.58
N THR A 13 -17.58 -40.09 10.25
CA THR A 13 -19.03 -39.97 10.11
C THR A 13 -19.38 -39.81 8.63
N ASP A 14 -19.87 -40.90 8.05
CA ASP A 14 -20.57 -40.96 6.77
C ASP A 14 -21.84 -40.10 6.84
N LEU A 15 -21.87 -38.99 6.10
CA LEU A 15 -23.11 -38.27 5.81
C LEU A 15 -23.59 -38.61 4.40
N LYS A 16 -24.70 -39.35 4.44
CA LYS A 16 -25.49 -39.91 3.35
C LYS A 16 -26.19 -38.80 2.56
N VAL A 17 -25.99 -38.87 1.25
CA VAL A 17 -26.69 -38.12 0.19
C VAL A 17 -28.20 -38.35 0.25
N GLN A 18 -28.98 -37.27 0.13
CA GLN A 18 -30.40 -37.30 -0.27
C GLN A 18 -30.61 -36.30 -1.42
N PRO A 19 -31.23 -36.71 -2.54
CA PRO A 19 -31.65 -35.83 -3.62
C PRO A 19 -33.17 -35.59 -3.60
N ALA A 20 -33.60 -34.34 -3.79
CA ALA A 20 -34.93 -33.88 -4.22
C ALA A 20 -34.94 -32.34 -4.07
N ALA A 21 -35.52 -31.50 -4.91
CA ALA A 21 -36.44 -31.71 -6.01
C ALA A 21 -36.23 -30.60 -7.05
N GLU A 22 -36.37 -31.02 -8.29
CA GLU A 22 -36.54 -30.20 -9.48
C GLU A 22 -37.89 -29.48 -9.38
N THR A 23 -37.90 -28.14 -9.44
CA THR A 23 -39.12 -27.35 -9.63
C THR A 23 -38.93 -26.51 -10.89
N GLU A 24 -39.43 -27.08 -11.98
CA GLU A 24 -39.73 -26.44 -13.24
C GLU A 24 -40.83 -25.40 -13.00
N LEU A 25 -40.55 -24.12 -13.23
CA LEU A 25 -41.60 -23.09 -13.34
C LEU A 25 -41.43 -22.29 -14.63
N ALA A 26 -42.23 -22.72 -15.60
CA ALA A 26 -42.88 -22.01 -16.67
C ALA A 26 -42.53 -20.52 -16.91
N THR A 27 -41.99 -20.32 -18.11
CA THR A 27 -42.20 -19.22 -19.06
C THR A 27 -43.47 -18.39 -18.84
N GLN A 28 -43.31 -17.07 -18.71
CA GLN A 28 -44.28 -16.08 -19.20
C GLN A 28 -43.55 -14.79 -19.59
N ASN A 29 -43.33 -14.59 -20.89
CA ASN A 29 -42.94 -13.32 -21.48
C ASN A 29 -44.15 -12.36 -21.44
N PRO A 30 -44.02 -11.15 -20.87
CA PRO A 30 -45.00 -10.10 -21.07
C PRO A 30 -44.87 -9.47 -22.48
N PRO A 31 -45.94 -8.83 -22.98
CA PRO A 31 -46.07 -8.40 -24.37
C PRO A 31 -45.17 -7.20 -24.70
N GLU A 32 -44.67 -7.16 -25.93
CA GLU A 32 -44.06 -5.99 -26.55
C GLU A 32 -45.05 -4.81 -26.55
N GLU A 33 -44.82 -3.86 -25.63
CA GLU A 33 -45.46 -2.56 -25.66
C GLU A 33 -44.70 -1.65 -26.63
N THR A 34 -45.34 -1.37 -27.76
CA THR A 34 -44.82 -0.50 -28.82
C THR A 34 -44.81 0.93 -28.32
N ALA A 35 -43.63 1.43 -27.98
CA ALA A 35 -43.43 2.84 -27.65
C ALA A 35 -43.77 3.73 -28.87
N PRO A 36 -44.48 4.85 -28.69
CA PRO A 36 -44.78 5.79 -29.77
C PRO A 36 -43.51 6.47 -30.30
N PRO A 37 -43.49 6.90 -31.58
CA PRO A 37 -42.35 7.60 -32.16
C PRO A 37 -42.10 8.90 -31.39
N SER A 38 -40.91 8.97 -30.79
CA SER A 38 -40.40 10.14 -30.09
C SER A 38 -40.01 11.22 -31.11
N TYR A 39 -40.88 12.21 -31.30
CA TYR A 39 -40.57 13.43 -32.05
C TYR A 39 -39.97 14.46 -31.09
N TYR A 40 -38.68 14.33 -30.78
CA TYR A 40 -37.90 15.46 -30.26
C TYR A 40 -37.11 16.11 -31.39
N PRO A 41 -37.09 17.45 -31.47
CA PRO A 41 -36.26 18.18 -32.40
C PRO A 41 -34.79 17.93 -32.04
N SER A 42 -33.99 17.57 -33.04
CA SER A 42 -32.53 17.49 -32.94
C SER A 42 -31.95 18.89 -32.66
N GLU A 43 -31.85 19.28 -31.40
CA GLU A 43 -30.92 20.33 -31.02
C GLU A 43 -29.50 19.76 -31.09
N GLN A 44 -28.82 20.07 -32.19
CA GLN A 44 -27.37 19.95 -32.33
C GLN A 44 -26.70 20.91 -31.32
N HIS A 45 -26.67 20.53 -30.05
CA HIS A 45 -25.65 21.06 -29.15
C HIS A 45 -24.36 20.35 -29.51
N ALA A 46 -23.53 21.05 -30.28
CA ALA A 46 -22.11 20.75 -30.37
C ALA A 46 -21.54 20.82 -28.95
N THR A 47 -21.56 19.69 -28.24
CA THR A 47 -20.80 19.52 -27.02
C THR A 47 -19.34 19.62 -27.42
N ALA A 48 -18.78 20.82 -27.28
CA ALA A 48 -17.35 21.04 -27.27
C ALA A 48 -16.80 20.16 -26.14
N SER A 49 -16.34 18.96 -26.51
CA SER A 49 -15.59 18.06 -25.65
C SER A 49 -14.35 18.79 -25.21
N THR A 50 -14.47 19.51 -24.09
CA THR A 50 -13.36 20.19 -23.45
C THR A 50 -12.59 19.08 -22.79
N SER A 51 -11.68 18.44 -23.53
CA SER A 51 -10.73 17.49 -22.98
C SER A 51 -9.85 18.26 -22.01
N SER A 52 -10.27 18.33 -20.74
CA SER A 52 -9.45 18.84 -19.66
C SER A 52 -8.27 17.89 -19.52
N SER A 53 -7.17 18.20 -20.19
CA SER A 53 -5.90 17.52 -19.98
C SER A 53 -5.57 17.69 -18.50
N LEU A 54 -5.69 16.62 -17.72
CA LEU A 54 -5.30 16.62 -16.32
C LEU A 54 -3.86 17.14 -16.25
N ALA A 55 -3.67 18.24 -15.53
CA ALA A 55 -2.36 18.85 -15.38
C ALA A 55 -1.42 17.81 -14.74
N GLN A 56 -0.41 17.36 -15.49
CA GLN A 56 0.59 16.45 -14.94
C GLN A 56 1.34 17.15 -13.81
N PRO A 57 1.64 16.46 -12.70
CA PRO A 57 2.38 17.04 -11.59
C PRO A 57 3.76 17.50 -12.08
N MET A 58 4.13 18.74 -11.75
CA MET A 58 5.45 19.27 -12.03
C MET A 58 6.40 18.88 -10.89
N PHE A 59 7.35 18.00 -11.18
CA PHE A 59 8.34 17.55 -10.21
C PHE A 59 9.52 18.53 -10.11
N LYS A 60 10.10 18.66 -8.91
CA LYS A 60 11.35 19.39 -8.65
C LYS A 60 12.56 18.53 -9.00
N SER A 61 12.44 17.22 -8.82
CA SER A 61 13.47 16.22 -9.11
C SER A 61 13.24 15.55 -10.46
N LYS A 62 14.32 15.13 -11.12
CA LYS A 62 14.24 14.31 -12.33
C LYS A 62 13.89 12.85 -11.95
N PRO A 63 13.10 12.15 -12.77
CA PRO A 63 12.88 10.71 -12.62
C PRO A 63 14.20 9.93 -12.64
N THR A 64 14.29 8.90 -11.80
CA THR A 64 15.43 7.97 -11.73
C THR A 64 14.94 6.57 -11.35
N ASN A 65 15.86 5.60 -11.40
CA ASN A 65 15.70 4.29 -10.81
C ASN A 65 16.95 3.94 -9.99
N TYR A 66 16.88 2.89 -9.17
CA TYR A 66 18.00 2.34 -8.42
C TYR A 66 18.82 3.38 -7.63
N LEU A 67 18.13 4.29 -6.93
CA LEU A 67 18.79 5.33 -6.14
C LEU A 67 19.18 4.78 -4.76
N ASN A 68 20.45 4.92 -4.37
CA ASN A 68 20.95 4.55 -3.05
C ASN A 68 21.58 5.75 -2.35
N LEU A 69 21.02 6.16 -1.21
CA LEU A 69 21.47 7.27 -0.39
C LEU A 69 21.76 6.77 1.03
N PHE A 70 22.99 6.97 1.49
CA PHE A 70 23.40 6.65 2.84
C PHE A 70 24.06 7.85 3.52
N SER A 71 23.71 8.10 4.77
CA SER A 71 24.38 9.09 5.61
C SER A 71 24.64 8.57 7.02
N GLU A 72 25.87 8.72 7.50
CA GLU A 72 26.21 8.33 8.88
C GLU A 72 25.68 9.35 9.91
N HIS A 73 25.80 10.65 9.60
CA HIS A 73 25.65 11.73 10.58
C HIS A 73 24.68 12.83 10.20
N SER A 74 24.08 12.77 9.01
CA SER A 74 23.15 13.79 8.53
C SER A 74 21.78 13.22 8.21
N SER A 75 20.77 14.08 8.33
CA SER A 75 19.43 13.74 7.88
C SER A 75 19.39 13.70 6.36
N VAL A 76 18.59 12.78 5.80
CA VAL A 76 18.34 12.71 4.37
C VAL A 76 16.91 13.18 4.11
N ARG A 77 16.76 14.21 3.27
CA ARG A 77 15.47 14.79 2.92
C ARG A 77 15.41 15.09 1.43
N GLY A 78 14.29 14.78 0.79
CA GLY A 78 14.12 15.10 -0.62
C GLY A 78 12.80 14.64 -1.23
N GLU A 79 12.58 15.09 -2.46
CA GLU A 79 11.59 14.57 -3.39
C GLU A 79 12.29 13.56 -4.32
N TYR A 80 11.75 12.36 -4.43
CA TYR A 80 12.30 11.25 -5.21
C TYR A 80 11.26 10.77 -6.21
N VAL A 81 11.53 10.94 -7.49
CA VAL A 81 10.65 10.48 -8.57
C VAL A 81 11.21 9.18 -9.12
N ILE A 82 10.51 8.08 -8.88
CA ILE A 82 10.97 6.73 -9.21
C ILE A 82 10.23 6.23 -10.45
N ASP A 83 11.00 5.93 -11.49
CA ASP A 83 10.55 5.26 -12.72
C ASP A 83 11.16 3.85 -12.78
N PRO A 84 10.41 2.80 -12.40
CA PRO A 84 10.91 1.42 -12.41
C PRO A 84 11.29 0.92 -13.80
N CYS A 85 10.75 1.52 -14.86
CA CYS A 85 11.02 1.17 -16.26
C CYS A 85 12.25 1.91 -16.82
N MET A 86 12.84 2.84 -16.06
CA MET A 86 14.03 3.54 -16.52
C MET A 86 15.23 2.59 -16.55
N ASN A 87 15.81 2.42 -17.74
CA ASN A 87 17.04 1.68 -17.93
C ASN A 87 18.23 2.55 -17.52
N ILE A 88 19.01 2.07 -16.55
CA ILE A 88 20.25 2.69 -16.11
C ILE A 88 21.41 1.75 -16.47
N PRO A 89 22.43 2.23 -17.21
CA PRO A 89 23.61 1.44 -17.51
C PRO A 89 24.23 0.87 -16.23
N THR A 90 24.64 -0.40 -16.27
CA THR A 90 25.20 -1.10 -15.10
C THR A 90 26.42 -0.43 -14.51
N SER A 91 27.20 0.29 -15.32
CA SER A 91 28.36 1.07 -14.87
C SER A 91 28.00 2.31 -14.03
N LEU A 92 26.73 2.75 -14.05
CA LEU A 92 26.22 3.87 -13.29
C LEU A 92 25.36 3.44 -12.09
N LEU A 93 25.11 2.13 -11.94
CA LEU A 93 24.34 1.61 -10.83
C LEU A 93 25.17 1.69 -9.53
N PRO A 94 24.52 1.96 -8.37
CA PRO A 94 25.19 1.83 -7.10
C PRO A 94 25.75 0.41 -6.90
N PRO A 95 26.83 0.24 -6.11
CA PRO A 95 27.27 -1.09 -5.73
C PRO A 95 26.18 -1.82 -4.96
N LEU A 96 26.07 -3.13 -5.19
CA LEU A 96 25.17 -3.99 -4.43
C LEU A 96 25.72 -4.19 -3.00
N ALA A 97 24.84 -4.35 -2.04
CA ALA A 97 25.24 -4.87 -0.73
C ALA A 97 25.75 -6.32 -0.87
N PRO A 98 26.60 -6.83 0.05
CA PRO A 98 27.18 -8.18 -0.05
C PRO A 98 26.15 -9.32 -0.24
N GLU A 99 24.94 -9.14 0.28
CA GLU A 99 23.84 -10.12 0.24
C GLU A 99 22.75 -9.75 -0.79
N GLU A 100 22.97 -8.72 -1.59
CA GLU A 100 21.99 -8.24 -2.57
C GLU A 100 22.38 -8.70 -3.98
N SER A 101 21.41 -9.25 -4.71
CA SER A 101 21.56 -9.59 -6.12
C SER A 101 20.97 -8.50 -7.02
N GLU A 102 21.32 -8.49 -8.31
CA GLU A 102 20.67 -7.60 -9.29
C GLU A 102 19.13 -7.81 -9.37
N ALA A 103 18.65 -9.02 -9.07
CA ALA A 103 17.21 -9.30 -9.04
C ALA A 103 16.51 -8.59 -7.88
N ASP A 104 17.21 -8.48 -6.74
CA ASP A 104 16.70 -7.94 -5.47
C ASP A 104 16.98 -6.45 -5.27
N ARG A 105 17.74 -5.85 -6.20
CA ARG A 105 18.16 -4.46 -6.21
C ARG A 105 16.98 -3.52 -5.99
N LYS A 106 17.06 -2.71 -4.94
CA LYS A 106 16.01 -1.74 -4.61
C LYS A 106 15.93 -0.59 -5.60
N ASN A 107 14.71 -0.18 -5.95
CA ASN A 107 14.49 1.00 -6.80
C ASN A 107 14.83 2.30 -6.05
N LEU A 108 14.62 2.32 -4.73
CA LEU A 108 15.02 3.39 -3.83
C LEU A 108 15.50 2.79 -2.50
N CYS A 109 16.69 3.20 -2.05
CA CYS A 109 17.26 2.88 -0.75
C CYS A 109 17.73 4.18 -0.10
N VAL A 110 17.16 4.55 1.05
CA VAL A 110 17.49 5.80 1.77
C VAL A 110 17.69 5.51 3.25
N HIS A 111 18.94 5.58 3.70
CA HIS A 111 19.30 5.26 5.07
C HIS A 111 20.08 6.38 5.74
N SER A 112 19.84 6.57 7.04
CA SER A 112 20.68 7.41 7.88
C SER A 112 20.89 6.82 9.26
N LYS A 113 22.14 6.70 9.72
CA LYS A 113 22.39 6.10 11.04
C LYS A 113 21.85 6.98 12.18
N THR A 114 22.23 8.25 12.21
CA THR A 114 21.83 9.16 13.30
C THR A 114 20.87 10.25 12.87
N GLY A 115 20.79 10.54 11.57
CA GLY A 115 19.89 11.54 11.02
C GLY A 115 18.50 10.98 10.73
N SER A 116 17.53 11.87 10.65
CA SER A 116 16.18 11.53 10.21
C SER A 116 16.12 11.28 8.70
N VAL A 117 15.15 10.49 8.27
CA VAL A 117 14.83 10.32 6.86
C VAL A 117 13.44 10.90 6.59
N ASN A 118 13.34 11.81 5.63
CA ASN A 118 12.08 12.42 5.21
C ASN A 118 11.98 12.43 3.68
N ALA A 119 11.21 11.48 3.14
CA ALA A 119 11.10 11.24 1.72
C ALA A 119 9.68 11.53 1.22
N GLU A 120 9.59 12.40 0.20
CA GLU A 120 8.41 12.52 -0.66
C GLU A 120 8.68 11.71 -1.92
N ILE A 121 7.94 10.64 -2.13
CA ILE A 121 8.21 9.64 -3.17
C ILE A 121 7.07 9.69 -4.18
N TRP A 122 7.42 9.85 -5.45
CA TRP A 122 6.49 9.79 -6.57
C TRP A 122 6.80 8.54 -7.40
N LEU A 123 5.85 7.63 -7.49
CA LEU A 123 5.95 6.43 -8.32
C LEU A 123 5.31 6.70 -9.68
N LEU A 124 6.12 6.60 -10.73
CA LEU A 124 5.66 6.77 -12.10
C LEU A 124 5.03 5.50 -12.66
N ASN A 125 4.25 5.68 -13.70
CA ASN A 125 3.58 4.60 -14.40
C ASN A 125 4.61 3.67 -15.07
N THR A 126 4.48 2.37 -14.84
CA THR A 126 5.18 1.36 -15.61
C THR A 126 4.47 1.16 -16.94
N ARG A 127 5.16 1.40 -18.06
CA ARG A 127 4.57 1.45 -19.41
C ARG A 127 3.73 0.23 -19.82
N ASP A 128 3.83 -0.87 -19.08
CA ASP A 128 3.16 -2.14 -19.33
C ASP A 128 2.36 -2.67 -18.13
N ALA A 129 1.92 -1.82 -17.19
CA ALA A 129 0.94 -2.24 -16.18
C ALA A 129 -0.40 -2.55 -16.86
N GLN A 130 -0.48 -3.73 -17.47
CA GLN A 130 -1.73 -4.37 -17.80
C GLN A 130 -2.55 -4.45 -16.50
N PRO A 131 -3.87 -4.22 -16.56
CA PRO A 131 -4.74 -4.45 -15.41
C PRO A 131 -4.47 -5.87 -14.90
N PHE A 132 -4.15 -5.98 -13.62
CA PHE A 132 -3.80 -7.19 -12.86
C PHE A 132 -4.23 -8.50 -13.57
N ASP A 133 -3.43 -8.98 -14.52
CA ASP A 133 -3.69 -10.24 -15.22
C ASP A 133 -2.88 -11.30 -14.47
N SER A 134 -3.58 -12.24 -13.87
CA SER A 134 -3.08 -13.19 -12.87
C SER A 134 -2.01 -14.17 -13.39
N LYS A 135 -1.66 -14.09 -14.68
CA LYS A 135 -0.74 -15.03 -15.35
C LYS A 135 0.73 -14.63 -15.28
N THR A 136 1.05 -13.36 -15.05
CA THR A 136 2.45 -12.92 -14.86
C THR A 136 2.54 -11.90 -13.74
N PRO A 137 3.19 -12.23 -12.61
CA PRO A 137 3.31 -11.31 -11.50
C PRO A 137 4.09 -10.07 -11.95
N THR A 138 3.47 -8.90 -11.82
CA THR A 138 4.12 -7.63 -12.13
C THR A 138 5.21 -7.38 -11.08
N LYS A 139 6.44 -7.08 -11.53
CA LYS A 139 7.53 -6.78 -10.61
C LYS A 139 7.19 -5.52 -9.80
N ARG A 140 7.18 -5.65 -8.47
CA ARG A 140 6.91 -4.53 -7.57
C ARG A 140 8.02 -3.50 -7.58
N THR A 141 7.66 -2.23 -7.44
CA THR A 141 8.62 -1.17 -7.13
C THR A 141 9.06 -1.30 -5.69
N THR A 142 10.34 -1.53 -5.43
CA THR A 142 10.87 -1.78 -4.09
C THR A 142 11.54 -0.54 -3.50
N LEU A 143 11.06 -0.12 -2.33
CA LEU A 143 11.48 1.08 -1.62
C LEU A 143 11.93 0.67 -0.22
N ASP A 144 13.13 1.07 0.18
CA ASP A 144 13.68 0.77 1.51
C ASP A 144 14.18 2.05 2.18
N LEU A 145 13.62 2.37 3.35
CA LEU A 145 13.93 3.57 4.11
C LEU A 145 14.27 3.22 5.55
N GLY A 146 15.38 3.72 6.08
CA GLY A 146 15.81 3.35 7.42
C GLY A 146 16.51 4.46 8.19
N SER A 147 16.35 4.43 9.51
CA SER A 147 17.23 5.17 10.41
C SER A 147 17.54 4.41 11.68
N GLU A 148 18.79 4.42 12.17
CA GLU A 148 19.09 3.69 13.42
C GLU A 148 18.57 4.45 14.65
N HIS A 149 18.81 5.76 14.73
CA HIS A 149 18.55 6.56 15.94
C HIS A 149 17.58 7.72 15.73
N SER A 150 16.92 7.82 14.58
CA SER A 150 15.98 8.89 14.31
C SER A 150 14.68 8.41 13.66
N SER A 151 13.81 9.38 13.39
CA SER A 151 12.51 9.12 12.80
C SER A 151 12.60 8.98 11.28
N VAL A 152 11.73 8.14 10.72
CA VAL A 152 11.60 7.91 9.29
C VAL A 152 10.19 8.34 8.85
N THR A 153 10.11 9.22 7.87
CA THR A 153 8.85 9.70 7.30
C THR A 153 8.85 9.46 5.80
N ALA A 154 7.81 8.80 5.30
CA ALA A 154 7.56 8.62 3.87
C ALA A 154 6.18 9.15 3.51
N ARG A 155 6.10 9.92 2.43
CA ARG A 155 4.85 10.24 1.72
C ARG A 155 4.94 9.64 0.33
N VAL A 156 4.14 8.61 0.06
CA VAL A 156 4.15 7.92 -1.24
C VAL A 156 2.97 8.42 -2.06
N GLN A 157 3.26 8.91 -3.25
CA GLN A 157 2.29 9.34 -4.26
C GLN A 157 2.46 8.46 -5.49
N THR A 158 1.35 8.12 -6.12
CA THR A 158 1.31 7.33 -7.35
C THR A 158 0.68 8.15 -8.46
N ILE A 159 1.23 8.05 -9.67
CA ILE A 159 0.48 8.45 -10.87
C ILE A 159 -0.40 7.28 -11.30
N GLN A 160 -1.56 7.56 -11.90
CA GLN A 160 -2.47 6.55 -12.42
C GLN A 160 -1.73 5.51 -13.26
N GLY A 161 -1.93 4.23 -12.93
CA GLY A 161 -1.26 3.10 -13.60
C GLY A 161 0.11 2.72 -13.02
N ALA A 162 0.57 3.35 -11.93
CA ALA A 162 1.78 2.90 -11.23
C ALA A 162 1.70 1.40 -10.87
N ALA A 163 2.80 0.68 -11.10
CA ALA A 163 2.92 -0.70 -10.65
C ALA A 163 2.79 -0.79 -9.13
N PRO A 164 2.36 -1.95 -8.60
CA PRO A 164 2.35 -2.16 -7.17
C PRO A 164 3.73 -1.96 -6.55
N PHE A 165 3.78 -1.57 -5.29
CA PHE A 165 5.04 -1.30 -4.60
C PHE A 165 5.20 -2.08 -3.30
N LEU A 166 6.45 -2.32 -2.92
CA LEU A 166 6.85 -2.82 -1.62
C LEU A 166 7.64 -1.72 -0.91
N LEU A 167 7.06 -1.15 0.15
CA LEU A 167 7.72 -0.17 1.00
C LEU A 167 8.15 -0.82 2.31
N THR A 168 9.45 -0.84 2.58
CA THR A 168 10.02 -1.22 3.86
C THR A 168 10.52 0.03 4.59
N MET A 169 10.13 0.17 5.85
CA MET A 169 10.56 1.27 6.71
C MET A 169 11.03 0.75 8.06
N SER A 170 12.21 1.14 8.53
CA SER A 170 12.74 0.66 9.81
C SER A 170 13.37 1.76 10.67
N THR A 171 13.19 1.65 11.99
CA THR A 171 14.00 2.40 12.96
C THR A 171 14.20 1.67 14.28
N LYS A 172 15.38 1.80 14.91
CA LYS A 172 15.57 1.30 16.28
C LYS A 172 15.03 2.29 17.30
N HIS A 173 15.34 3.58 17.13
CA HIS A 173 14.89 4.64 18.03
C HIS A 173 14.32 5.80 17.23
N GLY A 174 13.00 5.91 17.19
CA GLY A 174 12.35 6.97 16.44
C GLY A 174 10.92 6.64 16.09
N ALA A 175 10.18 7.64 15.62
CA ALA A 175 8.86 7.41 15.08
C ALA A 175 8.94 7.02 13.60
N VAL A 176 8.01 6.19 13.16
CA VAL A 176 7.78 5.96 11.73
C VAL A 176 6.44 6.56 11.33
N HIS A 177 6.46 7.39 10.29
CA HIS A 177 5.30 8.06 9.73
C HIS A 177 5.15 7.70 8.26
N VAL A 178 4.06 7.03 7.92
CA VAL A 178 3.76 6.63 6.54
C VAL A 178 2.50 7.33 6.09
N ALA A 179 2.59 8.06 4.98
CA ALA A 179 1.43 8.57 4.26
C ALA A 179 1.32 7.83 2.92
N LEU A 180 0.24 7.08 2.74
CA LEU A 180 -0.02 6.23 1.58
C LEU A 180 -0.91 6.95 0.57
N PRO A 181 -0.80 6.64 -0.73
CA PRO A 181 -1.76 7.14 -1.70
C PRO A 181 -3.11 6.48 -1.46
N HIS A 182 -4.21 7.18 -1.77
CA HIS A 182 -5.56 6.59 -1.72
C HIS A 182 -5.74 5.39 -2.67
N SER A 183 -4.90 5.29 -3.69
CA SER A 183 -4.87 4.14 -4.59
C SER A 183 -4.21 2.89 -3.98
N PHE A 184 -3.68 2.96 -2.76
CA PHE A 184 -3.03 1.82 -2.11
C PHE A 184 -4.05 0.73 -1.81
N HIS A 185 -3.81 -0.47 -2.34
CA HIS A 185 -4.62 -1.65 -2.05
C HIS A 185 -3.68 -2.81 -1.75
N GLY A 186 -3.61 -3.22 -0.48
CA GLY A 186 -2.72 -4.31 -0.12
C GLY A 186 -2.40 -4.47 1.35
N LEU A 187 -1.32 -5.21 1.59
CA LEU A 187 -0.94 -5.69 2.92
C LEU A 187 -0.13 -4.66 3.70
N LEU A 188 -0.44 -4.57 4.99
CA LEU A 188 0.22 -3.68 5.93
C LEU A 188 0.72 -4.48 7.14
N PHE A 189 2.04 -4.53 7.32
CA PHE A 189 2.73 -5.21 8.41
C PHE A 189 3.37 -4.17 9.33
N LEU A 190 2.87 -4.07 10.57
CA LEU A 190 3.31 -3.04 11.52
C LEU A 190 3.87 -3.70 12.77
N THR A 191 5.17 -3.56 12.99
CA THR A 191 5.91 -4.23 14.05
C THR A 191 6.53 -3.23 15.01
N THR A 192 6.22 -3.34 16.31
CA THR A 192 6.89 -2.52 17.33
C THR A 192 7.07 -3.25 18.66
N THR A 193 8.30 -3.23 19.20
CA THR A 193 8.64 -3.94 20.45
C THR A 193 8.26 -3.13 21.68
N HIS A 194 8.62 -1.85 21.69
CA HIS A 194 8.45 -0.93 22.82
C HIS A 194 7.83 0.37 22.33
N GLY A 195 6.63 0.26 21.79
CA GLY A 195 5.99 1.36 21.10
C GLY A 195 4.50 1.17 20.91
N SER A 196 3.95 1.93 19.98
CA SER A 196 2.52 1.92 19.69
C SER A 196 2.27 2.06 18.21
N VAL A 197 1.26 1.35 17.71
CA VAL A 197 0.76 1.47 16.35
C VAL A 197 -0.53 2.27 16.36
N SER A 198 -0.64 3.25 15.46
CA SER A 198 -1.85 4.05 15.22
C SER A 198 -2.15 4.14 13.73
N LEU A 199 -3.40 3.89 13.36
CA LEU A 199 -3.94 4.13 12.03
C LEU A 199 -4.81 5.39 12.11
N ALA A 200 -4.79 6.22 11.07
CA ALA A 200 -5.80 7.27 10.93
C ALA A 200 -7.20 6.67 10.69
N ASP A 201 -8.25 7.42 11.03
CA ASP A 201 -9.63 6.94 11.00
C ASP A 201 -10.02 6.42 9.60
N SER A 202 -9.74 7.21 8.57
CA SER A 202 -9.84 6.86 7.15
C SER A 202 -9.14 5.55 6.74
N ILE A 203 -7.94 5.28 7.24
CA ILE A 203 -7.24 4.01 7.00
C ILE A 203 -7.98 2.89 7.74
N SER A 204 -8.36 3.13 9.00
CA SER A 204 -9.01 2.12 9.82
C SER A 204 -10.38 1.71 9.29
N GLU A 205 -11.13 2.64 8.70
CA GLU A 205 -12.43 2.42 8.05
C GLU A 205 -12.32 1.58 6.77
N ASN A 206 -11.18 1.68 6.06
CA ASN A 206 -10.95 0.98 4.79
C ASN A 206 -10.02 -0.23 4.92
N CYS A 207 -9.73 -0.67 6.15
CA CYS A 207 -8.86 -1.82 6.40
C CYS A 207 -9.57 -2.97 7.10
N THR A 208 -9.14 -4.17 6.75
CA THR A 208 -9.49 -5.42 7.45
C THR A 208 -8.31 -5.83 8.31
N TYR A 209 -8.53 -5.99 9.61
CA TYR A 209 -7.54 -6.59 10.50
C TYR A 209 -7.44 -8.10 10.23
N LEU A 210 -6.24 -8.59 9.92
CA LEU A 210 -6.02 -9.99 9.55
C LEU A 210 -5.55 -10.81 10.75
N SER A 211 -4.50 -10.36 11.42
CA SER A 211 -3.92 -11.08 12.56
C SER A 211 -2.93 -10.22 13.34
N GLN A 212 -2.56 -10.71 14.52
CA GLN A 212 -1.40 -10.26 15.26
C GLN A 212 -0.59 -11.48 15.68
N VAL A 213 0.67 -11.50 15.29
CA VAL A 213 1.64 -12.52 15.68
C VAL A 213 2.84 -11.80 16.27
N ASP A 214 3.19 -12.17 17.51
CA ASP A 214 4.17 -11.47 18.33
C ASP A 214 3.84 -9.96 18.44
N MET A 215 4.79 -9.13 18.04
CA MET A 215 4.70 -7.67 18.02
C MET A 215 4.22 -7.11 16.67
N THR A 216 3.85 -7.98 15.72
CA THR A 216 3.47 -7.61 14.36
C THR A 216 1.96 -7.66 14.19
N ARG A 217 1.35 -6.51 13.88
CA ARG A 217 -0.05 -6.43 13.46
C ARG A 217 -0.14 -6.43 11.94
N ARG A 218 -1.07 -7.21 11.40
CA ARG A 218 -1.31 -7.37 9.96
C ARG A 218 -2.69 -6.85 9.60
N TYR A 219 -2.73 -6.00 8.58
CA TYR A 219 -3.97 -5.48 8.00
C TYR A 219 -3.94 -5.66 6.49
N PHE A 220 -5.12 -5.64 5.89
CA PHE A 220 -5.31 -5.48 4.46
C PHE A 220 -6.11 -4.20 4.22
N ILE A 221 -5.68 -3.34 3.31
CA ILE A 221 -6.42 -2.14 2.89
C ILE A 221 -7.02 -2.42 1.52
N GLY A 222 -8.34 -2.21 1.39
CA GLY A 222 -9.08 -2.49 0.16
C GLY A 222 -9.99 -3.71 0.25
N ASP A 223 -10.41 -4.22 -0.91
CA ASP A 223 -11.32 -5.37 -1.03
C ASP A 223 -10.56 -6.70 -0.91
N LEU A 224 -10.71 -7.36 0.24
CA LEU A 224 -10.05 -8.64 0.54
C LEU A 224 -10.54 -9.79 -0.37
N THR A 225 -11.70 -9.66 -1.01
CA THR A 225 -12.21 -10.71 -1.90
C THR A 225 -11.40 -10.86 -3.19
N MET A 226 -10.56 -9.87 -3.50
CA MET A 226 -9.63 -9.89 -4.63
C MET A 226 -8.33 -10.65 -4.30
N VAL A 227 -8.13 -11.04 -3.05
CA VAL A 227 -6.98 -11.85 -2.62
C VAL A 227 -7.34 -13.32 -2.78
N ASP A 228 -6.59 -14.02 -3.63
CA ASP A 228 -6.67 -15.47 -3.78
C ASP A 228 -5.62 -16.19 -2.92
N ASP A 229 -5.60 -17.53 -2.98
CA ASP A 229 -4.62 -18.36 -2.26
C ASP A 229 -3.21 -18.31 -2.89
N SER A 230 -2.96 -17.43 -3.88
CA SER A 230 -1.65 -17.30 -4.53
C SER A 230 -0.73 -16.32 -3.78
N ASP A 231 0.53 -16.26 -4.20
CA ASP A 231 1.48 -15.32 -3.62
C ASP A 231 1.03 -13.88 -3.91
N TRP A 232 0.87 -13.08 -2.85
CA TRP A 232 0.47 -11.69 -2.96
C TRP A 232 1.48 -10.87 -3.78
N THR A 233 0.99 -10.23 -4.84
CA THR A 233 1.81 -9.44 -5.80
C THR A 233 1.42 -7.96 -5.84
N GLY A 234 0.38 -7.56 -5.11
CA GLY A 234 -0.06 -6.17 -5.02
C GLY A 234 0.77 -5.32 -4.05
N ASP A 235 0.20 -4.19 -3.63
CA ASP A 235 0.92 -3.26 -2.76
C ASP A 235 1.22 -3.88 -1.39
N GLU A 236 2.36 -3.51 -0.83
CA GLU A 236 2.78 -4.01 0.46
C GLU A 236 3.61 -2.98 1.22
N VAL A 237 3.29 -2.80 2.49
CA VAL A 237 4.01 -1.89 3.40
C VAL A 237 4.43 -2.67 4.63
N ARG A 238 5.73 -2.65 4.93
CA ARG A 238 6.34 -3.23 6.12
C ARG A 238 6.99 -2.13 6.93
N VAL A 239 6.56 -1.98 8.18
CA VAL A 239 7.08 -0.95 9.08
C VAL A 239 7.56 -1.60 10.37
N GLU A 240 8.80 -1.35 10.73
CA GLU A 240 9.41 -1.82 11.97
C GLU A 240 9.93 -0.64 12.80
N ALA A 241 9.55 -0.60 14.08
CA ALA A 241 10.06 0.38 15.02
C ALA A 241 10.34 -0.27 16.39
N THR A 242 11.60 -0.43 16.78
CA THR A 242 11.93 -1.10 18.06
C THR A 242 11.45 -0.28 19.26
N HIS A 243 11.84 1.00 19.33
CA HIS A 243 11.44 1.95 20.38
C HIS A 243 10.80 3.17 19.73
N GLY A 244 9.54 3.04 19.33
CA GLY A 244 8.95 4.02 18.43
C GLY A 244 7.46 3.90 18.25
N LYS A 245 6.83 5.02 17.91
CA LYS A 245 5.44 5.01 17.44
C LYS A 245 5.42 4.80 15.93
N ILE A 246 4.48 4.01 15.46
CA ILE A 246 4.16 3.88 14.04
C ILE A 246 2.82 4.58 13.79
N ARG A 247 2.78 5.44 12.79
CA ARG A 247 1.56 6.09 12.32
C ARG A 247 1.39 5.93 10.82
N VAL A 248 0.22 5.49 10.41
CA VAL A 248 -0.16 5.33 9.00
C VAL A 248 -1.40 6.19 8.71
N LYS A 249 -1.40 6.88 7.57
CA LYS A 249 -2.49 7.73 7.07
C LYS A 249 -2.49 7.80 5.54
N TYR A 250 -3.51 8.39 4.91
CA TYR A 250 -3.40 8.79 3.51
C TYR A 250 -2.66 10.13 3.33
N VAL A 251 -2.19 10.44 2.11
CA VAL A 251 -1.33 11.62 1.81
C VAL A 251 -2.04 12.96 1.96
N ASP A 252 -3.28 13.02 1.49
CA ASP A 252 -4.20 14.17 1.47
C ASP A 252 -4.90 14.41 2.80
N GLU A 253 -4.80 13.46 3.74
CA GLU A 253 -5.00 13.72 5.15
C GLU A 253 -3.89 14.65 5.65
N ASN A 254 -4.10 15.93 5.37
CA ASN A 254 -3.61 16.95 6.25
C ASN A 254 -4.29 16.66 7.59
N THR A 255 -3.48 16.15 8.52
CA THR A 255 -3.66 16.56 9.89
C THR A 255 -3.51 18.07 9.85
N ASP A 256 -4.60 18.78 9.61
CA ASP A 256 -4.76 20.08 10.19
C ASP A 256 -4.28 19.87 11.62
N ILE A 257 -3.15 20.51 11.91
CA ILE A 257 -2.76 20.78 13.27
C ILE A 257 -3.92 21.65 13.74
N SER A 258 -5.01 20.99 14.15
CA SER A 258 -6.01 21.58 15.00
C SER A 258 -5.17 22.08 16.15
N TYR A 259 -5.03 23.40 16.18
CA TYR A 259 -4.62 24.15 17.33
C TYR A 259 -5.62 23.83 18.46
N LYS A 260 -5.57 22.61 19.00
CA LYS A 260 -5.81 22.32 20.40
C LYS A 260 -4.52 22.80 21.09
N GLY A 261 -4.31 24.10 21.31
CA GLY A 261 -5.30 24.96 21.93
C GLY A 261 -5.57 24.41 23.33
N GLY A 262 -4.65 24.65 24.28
CA GLY A 262 -4.97 24.58 25.70
C GLY A 262 -4.16 23.63 26.58
N LEU A 263 -2.83 23.74 26.62
CA LEU A 263 -2.04 23.37 27.81
C LEU A 263 -1.94 24.53 28.83
N LEU A 264 -2.73 25.60 28.70
CA LEU A 264 -2.63 26.82 29.53
C LEU A 264 -3.94 27.29 30.22
N SER A 265 -5.04 26.52 30.21
CA SER A 265 -6.28 26.95 30.90
C SER A 265 -6.37 26.57 32.39
N ARG A 266 -5.31 26.03 33.00
CA ARG A 266 -5.30 25.68 34.44
C ARG A 266 -4.48 26.63 35.33
N LEU A 267 -4.08 27.79 34.82
CA LEU A 267 -3.31 28.78 35.58
C LEU A 267 -3.93 30.19 35.67
N PHE A 268 -5.08 30.45 35.06
CA PHE A 268 -5.80 31.71 35.27
C PHE A 268 -7.30 31.43 35.40
N GLY A 269 -7.79 31.64 36.62
CA GLY A 269 -9.14 31.32 37.04
C GLY A 269 -10.19 32.28 36.50
N TRP A 270 -11.38 31.71 36.30
CA TRP A 270 -12.58 32.16 36.97
C TRP A 270 -13.36 30.95 37.48
#